data_AF-A0A0F8VYV4-F1
#
_entry.id   AF-A0A0F8VYV4-F1
#
_cell.length_a   1.000
_cell.length_b   1.000
_cell.length_c   1.000
_cell.angle_alpha   90.00
_cell.angle_beta   90.00
_cell.angle_gamma   90.00
#
_symmetry.space_group_name_H-M   'P 1'
#
loop_
_entity.id
_entity.type
_entity.pdbx_description
1 polymer ?
#
loop_
_entity_poly.entity_id
_entity_poly.type
_entity_poly.pdbx_seq_one_letter_code
_entity_poly.pdbx_strand_id
1 'polypeptide(L)' 'MEQKQQTLPAKKNIALVAHDGKKAALQAWCNKHRDDLSQHTLYGTGTT' A
#
# COMPACT_ATOMS: atom_id res chain seq x y z
N MET A 1 -26.02 12.40 -5.19
CA MET A 1 -24.76 11.62 -5.21
C MET A 1 -25.15 10.17 -5.04
N GLU A 2 -25.11 9.35 -6.10
CA GLU A 2 -25.41 7.93 -6.01
C GLU A 2 -24.14 7.17 -5.57
N GLN A 3 -24.26 6.34 -4.54
CA GLN A 3 -23.15 5.52 -4.04
C GLN A 3 -23.25 4.10 -4.62
N LYS A 4 -22.16 3.59 -5.18
CA LYS A 4 -22.07 2.23 -5.71
C LYS A 4 -21.14 1.39 -4.85
N GLN A 5 -21.59 0.21 -4.44
CA GLN A 5 -20.74 -0.77 -3.79
C GLN A 5 -19.97 -1.58 -4.82
N GLN A 6 -18.68 -1.79 -4.58
CA GLN A 6 -17.82 -2.62 -5.40
C GLN A 6 -17.00 -3.53 -4.50
N THR A 7 -17.01 -4.83 -4.79
CA THR A 7 -16.20 -5.81 -4.09
C THR A 7 -14.77 -5.75 -4.59
N LEU A 8 -13.83 -5.74 -3.65
CA LEU A 8 -12.40 -5.80 -3.96
C LEU A 8 -11.95 -7.27 -4.02
N PRO A 9 -11.02 -7.60 -4.92
CA PRO A 9 -10.42 -8.94 -4.96
C PRO A 9 -9.63 -9.24 -3.67
N ALA A 10 -9.47 -10.54 -3.38
CA ALA A 10 -8.69 -11.01 -2.24
C ALA A 10 -7.22 -10.57 -2.31
N LYS A 11 -6.61 -10.63 -3.52
CA LYS A 11 -5.31 -10.05 -3.79
C LYS A 11 -5.46 -8.57 -4.18
N LYS A 12 -5.02 -7.68 -3.30
CA LYS A 12 -5.17 -6.24 -3.49
C LYS A 12 -4.00 -5.65 -4.27
N ASN A 13 -4.27 -4.56 -4.98
CA ASN A 13 -3.27 -3.67 -5.56
C ASN A 13 -3.13 -2.47 -4.61
N ILE A 14 -1.96 -2.31 -4.01
CA ILE A 14 -1.71 -1.36 -2.92
C ILE A 14 -0.69 -0.33 -3.40
N ALA A 15 -1.06 0.94 -3.40
CA ALA A 15 -0.15 2.05 -3.69
C ALA A 15 0.47 2.56 -2.39
N LEU A 16 1.81 2.56 -2.33
CA LEU A 16 2.63 3.04 -1.24
C LEU A 16 3.16 4.43 -1.62
N VAL A 17 2.75 5.44 -0.87
CA VAL A 17 3.15 6.84 -1.10
C VAL A 17 3.55 7.46 0.23
N ALA A 18 4.77 8.02 0.29
CA ALA A 18 5.24 8.77 1.43
C ALA A 18 5.89 10.08 0.99
N HIS A 19 5.56 11.15 1.73
CA HIS A 19 6.35 12.38 1.73
C HIS A 19 7.75 12.11 2.29
N ASP A 20 8.74 12.94 1.97
CA ASP A 20 10.15 12.69 2.28
C ASP A 20 10.42 12.39 3.77
N GLY A 21 9.84 13.17 4.68
CA GLY A 21 9.97 12.95 6.12
C GLY A 21 9.28 11.67 6.65
N LYS A 22 8.52 10.96 5.81
CA LYS A 22 7.75 9.76 6.19
C LYS A 22 8.22 8.49 5.49
N LYS A 23 9.19 8.56 4.57
CA LYS A 23 9.71 7.38 3.85
C LYS A 23 10.26 6.33 4.81
N ALA A 24 11.04 6.74 5.81
CA ALA A 24 11.58 5.84 6.83
C ALA A 24 10.46 5.15 7.65
N ALA A 25 9.41 5.90 8.00
CA ALA A 25 8.27 5.35 8.74
C ALA A 25 7.47 4.36 7.88
N LEU A 26 7.27 4.67 6.59
CA LEU A 26 6.62 3.76 5.65
C LEU A 26 7.44 2.49 5.46
N GLN A 27 8.75 2.59 5.32
CA GLN A 27 9.65 1.45 5.21
C GLN A 27 9.58 0.56 6.46
N ALA A 28 9.59 1.15 7.66
CA ALA A 28 9.45 0.42 8.91
C ALA A 28 8.09 -0.30 9.00
N TRP A 29 7.02 0.35 8.55
CA TRP A 29 5.69 -0.25 8.49
C TRP A 29 5.64 -1.41 7.49
N CYS A 30 6.19 -1.23 6.28
CA CYS A 30 6.26 -2.29 5.27
C CYS A 30 7.05 -3.50 5.77
N ASN A 31 8.15 -3.29 6.51
CA ASN A 31 8.91 -4.39 7.12
C ASN A 31 8.12 -5.12 8.19
N LYS A 32 7.39 -4.39 9.04
CA LYS A 32 6.53 -4.99 10.07
C LYS A 32 5.39 -5.83 9.47
N HIS A 33 4.85 -5.41 8.34
CA HIS A 33 3.72 -6.05 7.67
C HIS A 33 4.14 -6.86 6.43
N ARG A 34 5.42 -7.24 6.35
CA ARG A 34 6.02 -7.84 5.15
C ARG A 34 5.30 -9.11 4.71
N ASP A 35 4.97 -10.01 5.64
CA ASP A 35 4.28 -11.26 5.33
C ASP A 35 2.92 -11.01 4.65
N ASP A 36 2.13 -10.10 5.19
CA ASP A 36 0.81 -9.76 4.67
C ASP A 36 0.90 -9.02 3.31
N LEU A 37 1.80 -8.03 3.23
CA LEU A 37 2.03 -7.25 2.01
C LEU A 37 2.61 -8.09 0.87
N SER A 38 3.38 -9.14 1.18
CA SER A 38 3.95 -10.05 0.16
C SER A 38 2.89 -10.84 -0.61
N GLN A 39 1.69 -10.99 -0.03
CA GLN A 39 0.57 -11.66 -0.69
C GLN A 39 -0.15 -10.74 -1.69
N HIS A 40 0.24 -9.47 -1.76
CA HIS A 40 -0.41 -8.43 -2.55
C HIS A 40 0.54 -7.81 -3.58
N THR A 41 -0.03 -7.06 -4.52
CA THR A 41 0.76 -6.33 -5.51
C THR A 41 0.98 -4.91 -5.00
N LEU A 42 2.23 -4.53 -4.78
CA LEU A 42 2.61 -3.22 -4.25
C LEU A 42 3.12 -2.32 -5.38
N TYR A 43 2.74 -1.05 -5.35
CA TYR A 43 3.18 -0.01 -6.27
C TYR A 43 3.77 1.15 -5.48
N GLY A 44 4.94 1.67 -5.87
CA GLY A 44 5.57 2.84 -5.25
C GLY A 44 5.71 3.99 -6.25
N THR A 45 5.75 5.23 -5.75
CA THR A 45 6.02 6.40 -6.58
C THR A 45 7.48 6.81 -6.48
N GLY A 46 8.19 6.85 -7.62
CA GLY A 46 9.52 7.46 -7.78
C GLY A 46 10.57 7.05 -6.74
N THR A 47 10.63 7.80 -5.64
CA THR A 47 11.59 7.66 -4.54
C THR A 47 11.02 7.01 -3.28
N THR A 48 9.81 6.45 -3.34
CA THR A 48 9.15 5.72 -2.24
C THR A 48 9.25 4.23 -2.50
#